data_AF-A0A0F7PC28-F1
#
_entry.id   AF-A0A0F7PC28-F1
#
_cell.length_a   1.000
_cell.length_b   1.000
_cell.length_c   1.000
_cell.angle_alpha   90.00
_cell.angle_beta   90.00
_cell.angle_gamma   90.00
#
_symmetry.space_group_name_H-M   'P 1'
#
loop_
_entity.id
_entity.type
_entity.pdbx_description
1 polymer ?
#
loop_
_entity_poly.entity_id
_entity_poly.type
_entity_poly.pdbx_seq_one_letter_code
_entity_poly.pdbx_strand_id
1 'polypeptide(L)' 'MNATMSQSTPTYEAHLDTADMPLDLTSPVRPVDVLFYDSGIWLVREQDRVFVPYRHVNVVREVDESPEDDTTEP' A
#
# COMPACT_ATOMS: atom_id res chain seq x y z
N MET A 1 -10.98 28.70 -8.13
CA MET A 1 -10.88 27.64 -7.11
C MET A 1 -10.58 26.36 -7.87
N ASN A 2 -9.30 26.03 -8.04
CA ASN A 2 -8.90 24.84 -8.78
C ASN A 2 -8.95 23.66 -7.81
N ALA A 3 -9.80 22.68 -8.11
CA ALA A 3 -9.84 21.42 -7.41
C ALA A 3 -8.48 20.73 -7.60
N THR A 4 -7.66 20.73 -6.55
CA THR A 4 -6.51 19.85 -6.45
C THR A 4 -7.06 18.44 -6.61
N MET A 5 -6.80 17.81 -7.75
CA MET A 5 -6.99 16.38 -7.93
C MET A 5 -6.21 15.72 -6.80
N SER A 6 -6.92 15.28 -5.77
CA SER A 6 -6.38 14.47 -4.68
C SER A 6 -5.85 13.20 -5.34
N GLN A 7 -4.58 13.23 -5.75
CA GLN A 7 -3.83 12.01 -6.00
C GLN A 7 -3.97 11.23 -4.69
N SER A 8 -4.74 10.14 -4.73
CA SER A 8 -4.86 9.21 -3.62
C SER A 8 -3.47 8.61 -3.42
N THR A 9 -2.65 9.28 -2.62
CA THR A 9 -1.35 8.80 -2.20
C THR A 9 -1.56 7.44 -1.55
N PRO A 10 -0.69 6.45 -1.86
CA PRO A 10 -0.85 5.10 -1.33
C PRO A 10 -0.81 5.14 0.19
N THR A 11 -1.93 4.81 0.82
CA THR A 11 -2.09 4.86 2.28
C THR A 11 -1.36 3.71 2.98
N TYR A 12 -0.92 2.69 2.23
CA TYR A 12 -0.33 1.48 2.78
C TYR A 12 0.94 1.05 2.04
N GLU A 13 1.85 0.41 2.78
CA GLU A 13 3.01 -0.29 2.27
C GLU A 13 2.97 -1.75 2.77
N ALA A 14 2.92 -2.68 1.82
CA ALA A 14 2.86 -4.12 2.06
C ALA A 14 4.18 -4.78 1.65
N HIS A 15 4.90 -5.32 2.61
CA HIS A 15 6.08 -6.15 2.39
C HIS A 15 5.62 -7.58 2.23
N LEU A 16 5.89 -8.15 1.06
CA LEU A 16 5.47 -9.48 0.69
C LEU A 16 6.69 -10.39 0.50
N ASP A 17 6.48 -11.69 0.75
CA ASP A 17 7.39 -12.75 0.36
C ASP A 17 6.89 -13.38 -0.95
N THR A 18 7.43 -12.91 -2.07
CA THR A 18 6.97 -13.27 -3.43
C THR A 18 7.85 -14.30 -4.10
N ALA A 19 8.87 -14.83 -3.42
CA ALA A 19 9.84 -15.78 -3.96
C ALA A 19 9.19 -17.06 -4.52
N ASP A 20 8.08 -17.49 -3.92
CA ASP A 20 7.34 -18.69 -4.30
C ASP A 20 5.96 -18.36 -4.93
N MET A 21 5.70 -17.10 -5.25
CA MET A 21 4.45 -16.68 -5.86
C MET A 21 4.57 -16.54 -7.39
N PRO A 22 3.60 -17.04 -8.16
CA PRO A 22 3.50 -16.75 -9.60
C PRO A 22 2.96 -15.34 -9.89
N LEU A 23 3.18 -14.38 -8.97
CA LEU A 23 2.68 -13.01 -9.08
C LEU A 23 3.84 -12.08 -9.40
N ASP A 24 3.65 -11.18 -10.37
CA ASP A 24 4.60 -10.13 -10.74
C ASP A 24 4.51 -8.98 -9.72
N LEU A 25 4.89 -9.28 -8.47
CA LEU A 25 4.87 -8.35 -7.34
C LEU A 25 6.30 -8.14 -6.85
N THR A 26 6.80 -6.92 -7.02
CA THR A 26 8.04 -6.46 -6.40
C THR A 26 7.73 -5.94 -5.00
N SER A 27 8.37 -6.55 -4.00
CA SER A 27 8.27 -6.12 -2.59
C SER A 27 9.27 -4.97 -2.33
N PRO A 28 8.88 -3.88 -1.64
CA PRO A 28 7.56 -3.60 -1.06
C PRO A 28 6.53 -3.13 -2.09
N VAL A 29 5.27 -3.55 -1.91
CA VAL A 29 4.13 -3.14 -2.72
C VAL A 29 3.43 -1.95 -2.06
N ARG A 30 3.13 -0.91 -2.84
CA ARG A 30 2.38 0.27 -2.38
C ARG A 30 0.97 0.29 -2.99
N PRO A 31 0.00 -0.42 -2.37
CA PRO A 31 -1.39 -0.36 -2.83
C PRO A 31 -2.04 0.98 -2.44
N VAL A 32 -3.09 1.32 -3.18
CA VAL A 32 -3.99 2.44 -2.83
C VAL A 32 -4.80 2.11 -1.58
N ASP A 33 -5.24 0.86 -1.47
CA ASP A 33 -6.04 0.37 -0.33
C ASP A 33 -5.72 -1.10 -0.02
N VAL A 34 -5.96 -1.50 1.23
CA VAL A 34 -5.76 -2.89 1.69
C VAL A 34 -7.01 -3.39 2.38
N LEU A 35 -7.60 -4.47 1.84
CA LEU A 35 -8.77 -5.11 2.42
C LEU A 35 -8.35 -6.39 3.14
N PHE A 36 -8.67 -6.49 4.43
CA PHE A 36 -8.32 -7.63 5.28
C PHE A 36 -9.45 -8.66 5.32
N TYR A 37 -9.11 -9.93 5.10
CA TYR A 37 -10.03 -11.07 5.15
C TYR A 37 -9.42 -12.20 6.00
N ASP A 38 -10.20 -13.22 6.34
CA ASP A 38 -9.71 -14.35 7.15
C ASP A 38 -8.52 -15.11 6.51
N SER A 39 -8.50 -15.22 5.18
CA SER A 39 -7.50 -16.00 4.44
C SER A 39 -6.30 -15.19 3.95
N GLY A 40 -6.34 -13.86 4.01
CA GLY A 40 -5.32 -12.99 3.45
C GLY A 40 -5.81 -11.56 3.22
N ILE A 41 -5.07 -10.83 2.40
CA ILE A 41 -5.37 -9.44 2.06
C ILE A 41 -5.62 -9.29 0.56
N TRP A 42 -6.50 -8.36 0.19
CA TRP A 42 -6.55 -7.84 -1.16
C TRP A 42 -5.81 -6.51 -1.21
N LEU A 43 -4.77 -6.47 -2.05
CA LEU A 43 -4.05 -5.26 -2.38
C LEU A 43 -4.76 -4.58 -3.53
N VAL A 44 -5.39 -3.44 -3.27
CA VAL A 44 -6.10 -2.65 -4.27
C VAL A 44 -5.13 -1.65 -4.90
N ARG A 45 -4.99 -1.68 -6.22
CA ARG A 45 -4.18 -0.77 -7.03
C ARG A 45 -5.11 0.02 -7.95
N GLU A 46 -4.59 1.08 -8.57
CA GLU A 46 -5.39 1.97 -9.44
C GLU A 46 -6.12 1.23 -10.57
N GLN A 47 -5.55 0.13 -11.08
CA GLN A 47 -6.07 -0.59 -12.25
C GLN A 47 -6.36 -2.08 -11.99
N ASP A 48 -6.03 -2.60 -10.82
CA ASP A 48 -6.13 -4.02 -10.52
C ASP A 48 -6.25 -4.28 -9.01
N ARG A 49 -6.66 -5.49 -8.63
CA ARG A 49 -6.56 -5.96 -7.24
C ARG A 49 -5.95 -7.34 -7.21
N VAL A 50 -5.02 -7.55 -6.28
CA VAL A 50 -4.31 -8.82 -6.14
C VAL A 50 -4.58 -9.41 -4.77
N PHE A 51 -4.97 -10.68 -4.73
CA PHE A 51 -5.12 -11.42 -3.48
C PHE A 51 -3.77 -11.99 -3.03
N VAL A 52 -3.39 -11.70 -1.79
CA VAL A 52 -2.17 -12.20 -1.16
C VAL A 52 -2.55 -12.95 0.12
N PRO A 53 -2.36 -14.28 0.18
CA PRO A 53 -2.58 -15.05 1.41
C PRO A 53 -1.61 -14.62 2.52
N TYR A 54 -2.03 -14.64 3.78
CA TYR A 54 -1.21 -14.17 4.92
C TYR A 54 0.16 -14.83 5.04
N ARG A 55 0.29 -16.10 4.61
CA ARG A 55 1.58 -16.80 4.60
C ARG A 55 2.66 -16.12 3.74
N HIS A 56 2.27 -15.23 2.84
CA HIS A 56 3.16 -14.44 1.98
C HIS A 56 3.19 -12.96 2.36
N VAL A 57 2.48 -12.55 3.42
CA VAL A 57 2.47 -11.17 3.91
C VAL A 57 3.43 -11.09 5.08
N ASN A 58 4.54 -10.37 4.91
CA ASN A 58 5.50 -10.14 5.99
C ASN A 58 5.01 -9.05 6.92
N VAL A 59 4.66 -7.88 6.37
CA VAL A 59 4.10 -6.76 7.13
C VAL A 59 3.28 -5.85 6.23
N VAL A 60 2.18 -5.32 6.76
CA VAL A 60 1.44 -4.20 6.16
C VAL A 60 1.53 -3.03 7.11
N ARG A 61 1.89 -1.86 6.60
CA ARG A 61 2.00 -0.62 7.38
C ARG A 61 1.20 0.47 6.71
N GLU A 62 0.49 1.26 7.50
CA GLU A 62 -0.06 2.53 7.04
C GLU A 62 1.10 3.51 6.86
N VAL A 63 1.21 4.09 5.67
CA VAL A 63 2.14 5.18 5.38
C VAL A 63 1.36 6.46 5.55
N ASP A 64 1.37 6.98 6.78
CA ASP A 64 0.93 8.34 7.03
C ASP A 64 2.02 9.24 6.47
N GLU A 65 1.86 9.72 5.23
CA GLU A 65 2.49 10.99 4.83
C GLU A 65 1.79 12.09 5.63
N SER A 66 2.01 12.12 6.95
CA SER A 66 1.98 13.38 7.66
C SER A 66 2.96 14.25 6.89
N PRO A 67 2.51 15.35 6.25
CA PRO A 67 3.47 16.30 5.72
C PRO A 67 4.36 16.62 6.90
N GLU A 68 5.66 16.36 6.77
CA GLU A 68 6.63 16.96 7.67
C GLU A 68 6.38 18.46 7.50
N ASP A 69 5.61 19.03 8.42
CA ASP A 69 5.58 20.45 8.64
C ASP A 69 6.99 20.73 9.16
N ASP A 70 7.92 20.86 8.21
CA ASP A 70 9.16 21.59 8.39
C ASP A 70 8.71 23.03 8.59
N THR A 71 8.14 23.28 9.77
CA THR A 71 8.07 24.61 10.36
C THR A 71 9.52 25.00 10.59
N THR A 72 10.18 25.43 9.52
CA THR A 72 11.30 26.34 9.61
C THR A 72 10.80 27.57 10.36
N GLU A 73 11.01 27.59 11.67
CA GLU A 73 10.88 28.78 12.49
C GLU A 73 11.89 28.70 13.66
N PRO A 74 12.58 29.80 14.03
CA PRO A 74 13.13 30.92 13.26
C PRO A 74 14.66 31.07 13.41
#